data_AF-A0A7X8KYV2-F1
#
_entry.id   AF-A0A7X8KYV2-F1
#
_cell.length_a   1.000
_cell.length_b   1.000
_cell.length_c   1.000
_cell.angle_alpha   90.00
_cell.angle_beta   90.00
_cell.angle_gamma   90.00
#
_symmetry.space_group_name_H-M   'P 1'
#
loop_
_entity.id
_entity.type
_entity.pdbx_description
1 polymer ?
#
loop_
_entity_poly.entity_id
_entity_poly.type
_entity_poly.pdbx_seq_one_letter_code
_entity_poly.pdbx_strand_id
1 'polypeptide(L)' 'MFLINDLKKIINNDVIIVFLIISYILIFRTSKELKRKNYHKDYKIVRYTGIIYGLLAIAAATAIYI' A
#
# COMPACT_ATOMS: atom_id res chain seq x y z
N MET A 1 9.76 -7.35 23.03
CA MET A 1 9.25 -6.00 23.36
C MET A 1 10.04 -4.89 22.67
N PHE A 2 11.36 -5.05 22.46
CA PHE A 2 12.21 -4.03 21.80
C PHE A 2 11.82 -3.74 20.34
N LEU A 3 11.67 -4.77 19.50
CA LEU A 3 11.32 -4.63 18.07
C LEU A 3 9.98 -3.92 17.83
N ILE A 4 8.95 -4.19 18.65
CA ILE A 4 7.60 -3.63 18.44
C ILE A 4 7.60 -2.13 18.73
N ASN A 5 8.32 -1.68 19.76
CA ASN A 5 8.41 -0.25 20.10
C ASN A 5 9.17 0.55 19.05
N ASP A 6 10.27 0.01 18.50
CA ASP A 6 11.00 0.67 17.42
C ASP A 6 10.21 0.68 16.11
N LEU A 7 9.49 -0.41 15.80
CA LEU A 7 8.54 -0.42 14.69
C LEU A 7 7.43 0.62 14.89
N LYS A 8 6.87 0.76 16.09
CA LYS A 8 5.84 1.79 16.38
C LYS A 8 6.36 3.21 16.16
N LYS A 9 7.67 3.43 16.32
CA LYS A 9 8.34 4.71 16.05
C LYS A 9 8.50 5.01 14.56
N ILE A 10 8.71 3.97 13.74
CA ILE A 10 8.85 4.07 12.28
C ILE A 10 7.47 4.15 11.60
N ILE A 11 6.49 3.40 12.11
CA ILE A 11 5.12 3.42 11.63
C ILE A 11 4.43 4.67 12.21
N ASN A 12 4.73 5.82 11.62
CA ASN A 12 4.00 7.05 11.87
C ASN A 12 2.74 7.11 10.98
N ASN A 13 1.74 7.88 11.39
CA ASN A 13 0.50 8.06 10.64
C ASN A 13 0.77 8.60 9.23
N ASP A 14 1.79 9.45 9.07
CA ASP A 14 2.23 9.97 7.77
C ASP A 14 2.67 8.85 6.81
N VAL A 15 3.38 7.85 7.32
CA VAL A 15 3.84 6.70 6.51
C VAL A 15 2.63 5.87 6.06
N ILE A 16 1.66 5.64 6.95
CA ILE A 16 0.42 4.94 6.62
C ILE A 16 -0.35 5.68 5.52
N ILE A 17 -0.49 7.01 5.65
CA ILE A 17 -1.16 7.86 4.67
C ILE A 17 -0.47 7.77 3.31
N VAL A 18 0.87 7.82 3.27
CA VAL A 18 1.65 7.67 2.02
C VAL A 18 1.40 6.31 1.38
N PHE A 19 1.39 5.22 2.15
CA PHE A 19 1.10 3.89 1.62
C PHE A 19 -0.33 3.78 1.06
N LEU A 20 -1.32 4.40 1.69
CA LEU A 20 -2.69 4.47 1.17
C LEU A 20 -2.78 5.26 -0.14
N ILE A 21 -2.05 6.37 -0.26
CA ILE A 21 -1.99 7.17 -1.51
C ILE A 21 -1.35 6.36 -2.63
N ILE A 22 -0.22 5.69 -2.36
CA ILE A 22 0.47 4.84 -3.34
C ILE A 22 -0.45 3.69 -3.77
N SER A 23 -1.11 3.03 -2.81
CA SER A 23 -2.09 1.97 -3.07
C SER A 23 -3.19 2.46 -4.01
N TYR A 24 -3.79 3.62 -3.71
CA TYR A 24 -4.82 4.24 -4.54
C TYR A 24 -4.34 4.51 -5.97
N ILE A 25 -3.16 5.11 -6.13
CA ILE A 25 -2.60 5.43 -7.45
C ILE A 25 -2.37 4.15 -8.26
N LEU A 26 -1.77 3.13 -7.66
CA LEU A 26 -1.51 1.85 -8.33
C LEU A 26 -2.81 1.16 -8.76
N ILE A 27 -3.80 1.08 -7.87
CA ILE A 27 -5.07 0.40 -8.15
C ILE A 27 -5.88 1.17 -9.20
N PHE A 28 -6.06 2.49 -9.04
CA PHE A 28 -7.04 3.23 -9.83
C PHE A 28 -6.46 3.98 -11.03
N ARG A 29 -5.19 4.39 -10.97
CA ARG A 29 -4.56 5.17 -12.04
C ARG A 29 -3.68 4.30 -12.91
N THR A 30 -2.61 3.75 -12.33
CA THR A 30 -1.58 3.01 -13.08
C THR A 30 -2.12 1.72 -13.67
N SER A 31 -2.89 0.92 -12.91
CA SER A 31 -3.47 -0.31 -13.44
C SER A 31 -4.49 -0.04 -14.57
N LYS A 32 -5.28 1.04 -14.49
CA LYS A 32 -6.23 1.42 -15.54
C LYS A 32 -5.49 1.87 -16.81
N GLU A 33 -4.41 2.62 -16.67
CA GLU A 33 -3.60 3.05 -17.81
C GLU A 33 -2.95 1.86 -18.52
N LEU A 34 -2.38 0.91 -17.78
CA LEU A 34 -1.79 -0.31 -18.34
C LEU A 34 -2.84 -1.17 -19.04
N LYS A 35 -4.05 -1.28 -18.46
CA LYS A 35 -5.18 -1.97 -19.11
C LYS A 35 -5.57 -1.30 -20.43
N ARG A 36 -5.60 0.04 -20.50
CA ARG A 36 -5.90 0.79 -21.74
C ARG A 36 -4.84 0.59 -22.81
N LYS A 37 -3.57 0.49 -22.44
CA LYS A 37 -2.44 0.24 -23.36
C LYS A 37 -2.26 -1.25 -23.72
N ASN A 38 -3.21 -2.11 -23.35
CA ASN A 38 -3.22 -3.55 -23.60
C ASN A 38 -2.12 -4.37 -22.89
N TYR A 39 -1.46 -3.81 -21.86
CA TYR A 39 -0.48 -4.51 -21.02
C TYR A 39 -1.19 -5.41 -19.98
N HIS A 40 -1.71 -6.54 -20.46
CA HIS A 40 -2.58 -7.44 -19.68
C HIS A 40 -1.91 -8.11 -18.48
N LYS A 41 -0.60 -8.36 -18.53
CA LYS A 41 0.16 -8.94 -17.40
C LYS A 41 0.51 -7.86 -16.37
N ASP A 42 1.03 -6.73 -16.84
CA ASP A 42 1.52 -5.66 -15.98
C ASP A 42 0.38 -4.98 -15.21
N TYR A 43 -0.81 -4.81 -15.81
CA TYR A 43 -1.93 -4.25 -15.05
C TYR A 43 -2.30 -5.13 -13.85
N LYS A 44 -2.25 -6.46 -14.00
CA LYS A 44 -2.59 -7.39 -12.90
C LYS A 44 -1.58 -7.23 -11.79
N ILE A 45 -0.29 -7.27 -12.13
CA ILE A 45 0.80 -7.12 -11.17
C ILE A 45 0.65 -5.80 -10.41
N VAL A 46 0.54 -4.68 -11.12
CA VAL A 46 0.40 -3.35 -10.51
C VAL A 46 -0.84 -3.25 -9.61
N ARG A 47 -1.96 -3.84 -10.03
CA ARG A 47 -3.18 -3.86 -9.21
C ARG A 47 -3.00 -4.69 -7.95
N TYR A 48 -2.39 -5.88 -8.04
CA TYR A 48 -2.07 -6.71 -6.88
C TYR A 48 -1.09 -6.01 -5.94
N THR A 49 -0.04 -5.38 -6.47
CA THR A 49 0.89 -4.58 -5.68
C THR A 49 0.15 -3.48 -4.94
N GLY A 50 -0.71 -2.71 -5.62
CA GLY A 50 -1.51 -1.69 -4.95
C GLY A 50 -2.37 -2.23 -3.82
N ILE A 51 -3.01 -3.40 -3.99
CA ILE A 51 -3.79 -4.05 -2.92
C ILE A 51 -2.90 -4.44 -1.73
N ILE A 52 -1.72 -5.00 -1.98
CA ILE A 52 -0.76 -5.36 -0.91
C ILE A 52 -0.33 -4.12 -0.12
N TYR A 53 -0.03 -3.01 -0.80
CA TYR A 53 0.31 -1.75 -0.13
C TYR A 53 -0.84 -1.25 0.77
N GLY A 54 -2.10 -1.42 0.33
CA GLY A 54 -3.27 -1.08 1.13
C GLY A 54 -3.43 -1.98 2.36
N LEU A 55 -3.24 -3.29 2.20
CA LEU A 55 -3.27 -4.25 3.32
C LEU A 55 -2.17 -3.98 4.35
N LEU A 56 -0.96 -3.66 3.90
CA LEU A 56 0.15 -3.27 4.78
C LEU A 56 -0.17 -1.99 5.55
N ALA A 57 -0.79 -1.00 4.90
CA ALA A 57 -1.21 0.24 5.58
C ALA A 57 -2.26 -0.02 6.66
N ILE A 58 -3.24 -0.88 6.38
CA ILE A 58 -4.27 -1.26 7.37
C ILE A 58 -3.64 -2.03 8.53
N ALA A 59 -2.77 -3.01 8.25
CA ALA A 59 -2.06 -3.78 9.28
C ALA A 59 -1.21 -2.86 10.17
N ALA A 60 -0.49 -1.92 9.57
CA ALA A 60 0.27 -0.89 10.25
C ALA A 60 -0.62 -0.01 11.16
N ALA A 61 -1.76 0.45 10.66
CA ALA A 61 -2.72 1.21 11.46
C ALA A 61 -3.21 0.38 12.67
N THR A 62 -3.61 -0.87 12.45
CA THR A 62 -4.05 -1.74 13.55
C THR A 62 -2.97 -1.97 14.59
N ALA A 63 -1.70 -2.06 14.19
CA ALA A 63 -0.57 -2.26 15.11
C ALA A 63 -0.23 -1.01 15.93
N ILE A 64 -0.60 0.20 15.49
CA ILE A 64 -0.46 1.42 16.29
C ILE A 64 -1.53 1.48 17.38
N TYR A 65 -2.78 1.19 17.02
CA TYR A 65 -3.94 1.40 17.89
C TYR A 65 -4.26 0.22 18.82
N ILE A 66 -3.63 -0.95 18.59
CA ILE A 66 -3.52 -2.06 19.55
C ILE A 66 -2.31 -1.85 20.47
#